data_AF-A0A419DMY2-F1
#
_entry.id   AF-A0A419DMY2-F1
#
_cell.length_a   1.000
_cell.length_b   1.000
_cell.length_c   1.000
_cell.angle_alpha   90.00
_cell.angle_beta   90.00
_cell.angle_gamma   90.00
#
_symmetry.space_group_name_H-M   'P 1'
#
loop_
_entity.id
_entity.type
_entity.pdbx_description
1 polymer ?
#
loop_
_entity_poly.entity_id
_entity_poly.type
_entity_poly.pdbx_seq_one_letter_code
_entity_poly.pdbx_strand_id
1 'polypeptide(L)'
;MNHVISFTGYDETIDWHIVEVNQALATLQIDVWHQDKRIHQMTLSFEEYDRFAHEFRIVHEQFPGIVSFENVGFIFELNYNRLGHVRIDWRHVDESNHTLQSDQSYVGQALGLIGVYT
;
A
#
# COMPACT_ATOMS: atom_id res chain seq x y z
N MET A 1 -15.59 1.74 11.77
CA MET A 1 -14.16 1.96 12.07
C MET A 1 -13.50 2.08 10.71
N ASN A 2 -12.97 3.25 10.35
CA ASN A 2 -12.27 3.39 9.06
C ASN A 2 -10.85 2.91 9.30
N HIS A 3 -10.50 1.77 8.72
CA HIS A 3 -9.15 1.25 8.79
C HIS A 3 -8.31 1.96 7.74
N VAL A 4 -7.30 2.70 8.17
CA VAL A 4 -6.43 3.49 7.30
C VAL A 4 -5.02 2.94 7.40
N ILE A 5 -4.44 2.59 6.26
CA ILE A 5 -3.05 2.15 6.12
C ILE A 5 -2.28 3.30 5.47
N SER A 6 -1.40 3.94 6.23
CA SER A 6 -0.65 5.11 5.77
C SER A 6 0.76 4.72 5.33
N PHE A 7 1.04 4.82 4.04
CA PHE A 7 2.38 4.67 3.49
C PHE A 7 3.05 6.04 3.46
N THR A 8 3.74 6.36 4.56
CA THR A 8 4.35 7.67 4.80
C THR A 8 5.75 7.74 4.23
N GLY A 9 6.01 8.72 3.36
CA GLY A 9 7.34 9.20 3.04
C GLY A 9 7.73 10.42 3.89
N TYR A 10 8.91 10.98 3.62
CA TYR A 10 9.40 12.16 4.34
C TYR A 10 8.57 13.41 4.07
N ASP A 11 8.11 13.59 2.83
CA ASP A 11 7.44 14.82 2.37
C ASP A 11 5.93 14.65 2.14
N GLU A 12 5.48 13.42 1.94
CA GLU A 12 4.10 13.11 1.56
C GLU A 12 3.68 11.73 2.07
N THR A 13 2.36 11.47 2.04
CA THR A 13 1.76 10.21 2.43
C THR A 13 0.73 9.79 1.39
N ILE A 14 0.69 8.48 1.12
CA ILE A 14 -0.41 7.85 0.41
C ILE A 14 -1.16 6.93 1.37
N ASP A 15 -2.45 7.18 1.53
CA ASP A 15 -3.30 6.50 2.49
C ASP A 15 -4.26 5.55 1.78
N TRP A 16 -4.37 4.33 2.30
CA TRP A 16 -5.31 3.32 1.84
C TRP A 16 -6.41 3.16 2.88
N HIS A 17 -7.61 3.59 2.54
CA HIS A 17 -8.76 3.60 3.43
C HIS A 17 -9.65 2.40 3.10
N ILE A 18 -9.71 1.39 3.97
CA ILE A 18 -10.69 0.31 3.83
C ILE A 18 -12.05 0.87 4.20
N VAL A 19 -12.88 1.10 3.18
CA VAL A 19 -14.19 1.76 3.31
C VAL A 19 -15.34 0.74 3.39
N GLU A 20 -15.15 -0.48 2.88
CA GLU A 20 -16.13 -1.56 2.98
C GLU A 20 -15.45 -2.93 3.10
N VAL A 21 -16.04 -3.82 3.90
CA VAL A 21 -15.67 -5.23 4.01
C VAL A 21 -16.91 -6.08 3.75
N ASN A 22 -16.96 -6.77 2.62
CA ASN A 22 -18.07 -7.63 2.25
C ASN A 22 -17.69 -9.10 2.50
N GLN A 23 -18.07 -9.62 3.68
CA GLN A 23 -17.77 -11.00 4.06
C GLN A 23 -18.47 -12.05 3.19
N ALA A 24 -19.65 -11.74 2.65
CA ALA A 24 -20.41 -12.68 1.83
C ALA A 24 -19.74 -12.92 0.47
N LEU A 25 -19.09 -11.88 -0.07
CA LEU A 25 -18.34 -11.95 -1.32
C LEU A 25 -16.83 -12.11 -1.12
N ALA A 26 -16.36 -12.10 0.13
CA ALA A 26 -14.95 -12.09 0.50
C ALA A 26 -14.16 -10.98 -0.21
N THR A 27 -14.69 -9.75 -0.19
CA THR A 27 -14.06 -8.58 -0.83
C THR A 27 -13.91 -7.38 0.11
N LEU A 28 -12.95 -6.53 -0.23
CA LEU A 28 -12.66 -5.24 0.39
C LEU A 28 -12.84 -4.15 -0.66
N GLN A 29 -13.41 -3.03 -0.25
CA GLN A 29 -13.35 -1.79 -1.02
C GLN A 29 -12.39 -0.83 -0.33
N ILE A 30 -11.42 -0.33 -1.07
CA ILE A 30 -10.35 0.52 -0.56
C ILE A 30 -10.30 1.80 -1.40
N ASP A 31 -10.43 2.95 -0.73
CA ASP A 31 -10.18 4.25 -1.34
C ASP A 31 -8.70 4.61 -1.13
N VAL A 32 -8.00 4.96 -2.21
CA VAL A 32 -6.61 5.44 -2.16
C VAL A 32 -6.62 6.95 -2.21
N TRP A 33 -5.98 7.56 -1.21
CA TRP A 33 -5.87 8.99 -1.03
C TRP A 33 -4.41 9.42 -1.11
N HIS A 34 -4.14 10.47 -1.87
CA HIS A 34 -2.87 11.18 -1.82
C HIS A 34 -3.15 12.56 -1.26
N GLN A 35 -2.63 12.83 -0.05
CA GLN A 35 -2.96 14.03 0.71
C GLN A 35 -4.49 14.17 0.86
N ASP A 36 -5.05 15.33 0.49
CA ASP A 36 -6.48 15.63 0.62
C ASP A 36 -7.32 15.19 -0.60
N LYS A 37 -6.75 14.42 -1.53
CA LYS A 37 -7.40 14.01 -2.77
C LYS A 37 -7.54 12.49 -2.84
N ARG A 38 -8.76 12.02 -3.04
CA ARG A 38 -9.00 10.63 -3.46
C ARG A 38 -8.56 10.45 -4.91
N ILE A 39 -7.59 9.58 -5.13
CA ILE A 39 -6.98 9.35 -6.45
C ILE A 39 -7.45 8.06 -7.11
N HIS A 40 -7.85 7.06 -6.33
CA HIS A 40 -8.27 5.77 -6.85
C HIS A 40 -9.24 5.06 -5.90
N GLN A 41 -10.00 4.10 -6.40
CA GLN A 41 -10.77 3.16 -5.59
C GLN A 41 -10.62 1.77 -6.19
N MET A 42 -10.20 0.84 -5.34
CA MET A 42 -9.99 -0.55 -5.71
C MET A 42 -10.95 -1.45 -4.94
N THR A 43 -11.37 -2.51 -5.62
CA THR A 43 -12.07 -3.63 -4.99
C THR A 43 -11.16 -4.84 -5.09
N LEU A 44 -10.80 -5.40 -3.93
CA LEU A 44 -9.90 -6.56 -3.84
C LEU A 44 -10.65 -7.72 -3.21
N SER A 45 -10.40 -8.94 -3.68
CA SER A 45 -10.74 -10.13 -2.90
C SER A 45 -9.84 -10.24 -1.66
N PHE A 46 -10.29 -10.98 -0.64
CA PHE A 46 -9.46 -11.29 0.52
C PHE A 46 -8.17 -12.02 0.11
N GLU A 47 -8.24 -12.92 -0.87
CA GLU A 47 -7.06 -13.62 -1.40
C GLU A 47 -6.04 -12.65 -2.04
N GLU A 48 -6.51 -11.69 -2.84
CA GLU A 48 -5.63 -10.67 -3.43
C GLU A 48 -4.99 -9.78 -2.38
N TYR A 49 -5.77 -9.39 -1.37
CA TYR A 49 -5.28 -8.58 -0.25
C TYR A 49 -4.26 -9.34 0.61
N ASP A 50 -4.51 -10.62 0.90
CA ASP A 50 -3.60 -11.47 1.67
C ASP A 50 -2.30 -11.74 0.90
N ARG A 51 -2.38 -11.94 -0.42
CA ARG A 51 -1.19 -12.06 -1.27
C ARG A 51 -0.38 -10.77 -1.27
N PHE A 52 -1.03 -9.62 -1.45
CA PHE A 52 -0.39 -8.31 -1.35
C PHE A 52 0.33 -8.15 -0.01
N ALA A 53 -0.36 -8.41 1.10
CA ALA A 53 0.20 -8.31 2.44
C ALA A 53 1.44 -9.20 2.61
N HIS A 54 1.36 -10.44 2.11
CA HIS A 54 2.43 -11.42 2.21
C HIS A 54 3.67 -11.01 1.40
N GLU A 55 3.50 -10.64 0.14
CA GLU A 55 4.61 -10.25 -0.75
C GLU A 55 5.32 -9.00 -0.24
N PHE A 56 4.55 -8.00 0.20
CA PHE A 56 5.10 -6.76 0.73
C PHE A 56 5.85 -6.97 2.05
N ARG A 57 5.35 -7.88 2.89
CA ARG A 57 6.04 -8.30 4.11
C ARG A 57 7.34 -9.05 3.82
N ILE A 58 7.37 -9.96 2.85
CA ILE A 58 8.59 -10.68 2.47
C ILE A 58 9.69 -9.70 2.08
N VAL A 59 9.39 -8.75 1.20
CA VAL A 59 10.39 -7.76 0.78
C VAL A 59 10.79 -6.84 1.92
N HIS A 60 9.86 -6.52 2.83
CA HIS A 60 10.15 -5.81 4.08
C HIS A 60 11.04 -6.59 5.08
N GLU A 61 11.11 -7.91 5.00
CA GLU A 61 11.93 -8.68 5.94
C GLU A 61 13.30 -9.06 5.33
N GLN A 62 13.41 -9.15 4.01
CA GLN A 62 14.56 -9.76 3.32
C GLN A 62 15.63 -8.80 2.78
N PHE A 63 15.44 -7.47 2.85
CA PHE A 63 16.23 -6.42 2.18
C PHE A 63 17.62 -6.79 1.61
N PRO A 64 17.96 -6.35 0.38
CA PRO A 64 17.20 -5.44 -0.50
C PRO A 64 16.16 -6.18 -1.38
N GLY A 65 15.20 -5.45 -1.94
CA GLY A 65 14.20 -6.05 -2.84
C GLY A 65 13.19 -5.04 -3.39
N ILE A 66 12.44 -5.47 -4.40
CA ILE A 66 11.36 -4.70 -5.03
C ILE A 66 10.11 -5.56 -5.02
N VAL A 67 8.97 -4.97 -4.67
CA VAL A 67 7.65 -5.60 -4.76
C VAL A 67 6.67 -4.59 -5.35
N SER A 68 5.83 -5.06 -6.26
CA SER A 68 4.82 -4.24 -6.93
C SER A 68 3.44 -4.85 -6.78
N PHE A 69 2.45 -3.98 -6.73
CA PHE A 69 1.04 -4.28 -6.72
C PHE A 69 0.37 -3.49 -7.84
N GLU A 70 -0.50 -4.14 -8.59
CA GLU A 70 -1.23 -3.53 -9.70
C GLU A 70 -2.72 -3.84 -9.56
N ASN A 71 -3.55 -2.79 -9.67
CA ASN A 71 -4.99 -2.90 -9.69
C ASN A 71 -5.59 -1.85 -10.64
N VAL A 72 -6.24 -2.30 -11.72
CA VAL A 72 -7.03 -1.45 -12.64
C VAL A 72 -6.36 -0.10 -12.95
N GLY A 73 -5.09 -0.14 -13.38
CA GLY A 73 -4.34 1.05 -13.77
C GLY A 73 -3.68 1.85 -12.62
N PHE A 74 -3.92 1.46 -11.37
CA PHE A 74 -3.12 1.87 -10.23
C PHE A 74 -1.96 0.90 -10.02
N ILE A 75 -0.74 1.42 -9.93
CA ILE A 75 0.47 0.66 -9.64
C ILE A 75 1.12 1.24 -8.39
N PHE A 76 1.49 0.37 -7.46
CA PHE A 76 2.13 0.70 -6.20
C PHE A 76 3.34 -0.20 -5.98
N GLU A 77 4.52 0.36 -5.77
CA GLU A 77 5.79 -0.37 -5.64
C GLU A 77 6.53 0.07 -4.39
N LEU A 78 7.11 -0.89 -3.67
CA LEU A 78 8.12 -0.64 -2.66
C LEU A 78 9.47 -1.13 -3.16
N ASN A 79 10.46 -0.24 -3.09
CA ASN A 79 11.83 -0.53 -3.46
C ASN A 79 12.74 -0.27 -2.26
N TYR A 80 13.32 -1.33 -1.73
CA TYR A 80 14.20 -1.27 -0.58
C TYR A 80 15.64 -1.40 -0.98
N ASN A 81 16.45 -0.43 -0.54
CA ASN A 81 17.88 -0.51 -0.71
C ASN A 81 18.56 -1.25 0.45
N ARG A 82 19.88 -1.47 0.32
CA ARG A 82 20.69 -2.20 1.30
C ARG A 82 20.88 -1.46 2.63
N LEU A 83 20.51 -0.19 2.71
CA LEU A 83 20.69 0.68 3.88
C LEU A 83 19.40 0.84 4.69
N GLY A 84 18.30 0.20 4.28
CA GLY A 84 16.99 0.30 4.95
C GLY A 84 16.17 1.53 4.55
N HIS A 85 16.63 2.31 3.57
CA HIS A 85 15.78 3.33 2.95
C HIS A 85 14.83 2.67 1.96
N VAL A 86 13.62 3.18 1.93
CA VAL A 86 12.52 2.68 1.11
C VAL A 86 12.12 3.77 0.16
N ARG A 87 11.95 3.41 -1.11
CA ARG A 87 11.29 4.25 -2.09
C ARG A 87 9.92 3.65 -2.34
N ILE A 88 8.88 4.45 -2.13
CA ILE A 88 7.50 4.10 -2.45
C ILE A 88 7.20 4.78 -3.78
N ASP A 89 6.98 4.01 -4.83
CA ASP A 89 6.56 4.55 -6.11
C ASP A 89 5.09 4.22 -6.33
N TRP A 90 4.31 5.19 -6.80
CA TRP A 90 2.94 4.92 -7.22
C TRP A 90 2.57 5.74 -8.44
N ARG A 91 1.65 5.19 -9.24
CA ARG A 91 1.08 5.87 -10.40
C ARG A 91 -0.33 5.40 -10.64
N HIS A 92 -1.14 6.32 -11.13
CA HIS A 92 -2.44 6.06 -11.72
C HIS A 92 -2.40 6.43 -13.20
N VAL A 93 -3.20 5.79 -14.06
CA VAL A 93 -3.16 6.00 -15.53
C VAL A 93 -3.27 7.48 -15.93
N ASP A 94 -4.00 8.26 -15.15
CA ASP A 94 -4.25 9.68 -15.40
C ASP A 94 -3.28 10.64 -14.66
N GLU A 95 -2.31 10.11 -13.91
CA GLU A 95 -1.40 10.90 -13.08
C GLU A 95 0.08 10.64 -13.39
N SER A 96 0.92 11.58 -12.95
CA SER A 96 2.38 11.45 -13.05
C SER A 96 2.87 10.28 -12.20
N ASN A 97 4.07 9.77 -12.47
CA ASN A 97 4.70 8.86 -11.50
C ASN A 97 5.08 9.66 -10.24
N HIS A 98 4.63 9.21 -9.08
CA HIS A 98 4.95 9.77 -7.79
C HIS A 98 5.95 8.88 -7.07
N THR A 99 6.92 9.50 -6.39
CA THR A 99 8.02 8.82 -5.73
C THR A 99 8.22 9.43 -4.36
N LEU A 100 7.94 8.66 -3.32
CA LEU A 100 8.19 9.04 -1.93
C LEU A 100 9.47 8.38 -1.43
N GLN A 101 10.36 9.17 -0.83
CA GLN A 101 11.44 8.64 -0.01
C GLN A 101 10.90 8.35 1.39
N SER A 102 11.19 7.18 1.93
CA SER A 102 10.70 6.69 3.22
C SER A 102 11.78 5.84 3.91
N ASP A 103 11.48 5.43 5.13
CA ASP A 103 12.32 4.53 5.91
C ASP A 103 11.55 3.27 6.29
N GLN A 104 12.31 2.21 6.55
CA GLN A 104 11.77 0.92 6.94
C GLN A 104 10.79 1.03 8.12
N SER A 105 11.04 1.91 9.10
CA SER A 105 10.17 2.07 10.26
C SER A 105 8.76 2.52 9.89
N TYR A 106 8.61 3.46 8.95
CA TYR A 106 7.31 3.94 8.50
C TYR A 106 6.56 2.88 7.70
N VAL A 107 7.26 2.19 6.80
CA VAL A 107 6.62 1.12 6.03
C VAL A 107 6.25 -0.07 6.93
N GLY A 108 7.07 -0.39 7.93
CA GLY A 108 6.74 -1.42 8.93
C GLY A 108 5.47 -1.10 9.71
N GLN A 109 5.20 0.18 10.02
CA GLN A 109 3.93 0.59 10.63
C GLN A 109 2.75 0.37 9.69
N ALA A 110 2.88 0.76 8.41
CA ALA A 110 1.86 0.51 7.39
C ALA A 110 1.55 -0.98 7.24
N LEU A 111 2.58 -1.82 7.12
CA LEU A 111 2.43 -3.27 7.00
C LEU A 111 1.84 -3.92 8.27
N GLY A 112 2.14 -3.37 9.45
CA GLY A 112 1.51 -3.79 10.70
C GLY A 112 0.00 -3.56 10.72
N LEU A 113 -0.48 -2.53 10.02
CA LEU A 113 -1.91 -2.24 9.88
C LEU A 113 -2.57 -3.14 8.83
N ILE A 114 -1.84 -3.65 7.83
CA ILE A 114 -2.41 -4.51 6.78
C ILE A 114 -2.95 -5.83 7.33
N GLY A 115 -2.37 -6.37 8.41
CA GLY A 115 -2.77 -7.63 9.04
C GLY A 115 -3.86 -7.55 10.12
N VAL A 116 -4.53 -6.41 10.30
CA VAL A 116 -5.57 -6.26 11.34
C VAL A 116 -6.90 -6.85 10.86
N TYR A 117 -6.98 -8.19 10.88
CA TYR A 117 -8.24 -8.90 11.08
C TYR A 117 -8.17 -9.55 12.46
N THR A 118 -8.74 -8.90 13.47
CA THR A 118 -9.08 -9.54 14.74
C THR A 118 -10.55 -9.93 14.74
#